data_AF-A0A7R7YHZ0-F1
#
_entry.id   AF-A0A7R7YHZ0-F1
#
_cell.length_a   1.000
_cell.length_b   1.000
_cell.length_c   1.000
_cell.angle_alpha   90.00
_cell.angle_beta   90.00
_cell.angle_gamma   90.00
#
_symmetry.space_group_name_H-M   'P 1'
#
loop_
_entity.id
_entity.type
_entity.pdbx_description
1 polymer ?
#
loop_
_entity_poly.entity_id
_entity_poly.type
_entity_poly.pdbx_seq_one_letter_code
_entity_poly.pdbx_strand_id
1 'polypeptide(L)' 'MRGGCWDASAFAEEVQEVLRDWRKGRLTDREALEAVLEAAYANNFGDGLEDGGEDE' A
#
# COMPACT_ATOMS: atom_id res chain seq x y z
N MET A 1 -19.51 7.60 0.88
CA MET A 1 -19.12 7.21 2.26
C MET A 1 -17.73 6.61 2.13
N ARG A 2 -16.70 7.26 2.66
CA ARG A 2 -15.39 6.61 2.92
C ARG A 2 -15.56 5.76 4.18
N GLY A 3 -14.93 4.59 4.24
CA GLY A 3 -14.94 3.75 5.46
C GLY A 3 -15.87 2.54 5.42
N GLY A 4 -15.64 1.65 4.46
CA GLY A 4 -15.84 0.22 4.68
C GLY A 4 -14.53 -0.41 5.17
N CYS A 5 -14.60 -1.61 5.76
CA CYS A 5 -13.45 -2.41 6.21
C CYS A 5 -12.36 -2.57 5.12
N TRP A 6 -12.69 -2.37 3.85
CA TRP A 6 -11.76 -2.38 2.72
C TRP A 6 -12.03 -1.16 1.85
N ASP A 7 -11.37 -0.03 2.13
CA ASP A 7 -11.47 1.17 1.28
C ASP A 7 -10.39 1.13 0.20
N ALA A 8 -10.62 0.29 -0.81
CA ALA A 8 -9.71 0.15 -1.95
C ALA A 8 -9.47 1.47 -2.69
N SER A 9 -10.38 2.43 -2.59
CA SER A 9 -10.21 3.76 -3.18
C SER A 9 -9.23 4.60 -2.37
N ALA A 10 -9.32 4.58 -1.04
CA ALA A 10 -8.35 5.23 -0.16
C ALA A 10 -6.93 4.65 -0.34
N PHE A 11 -6.79 3.32 -0.35
CA PHE A 11 -5.51 2.66 -0.65
C PHE A 11 -4.92 3.08 -2.01
N ALA A 12 -5.75 3.10 -3.06
CA ALA A 12 -5.30 3.48 -4.40
C ALA A 12 -4.84 4.95 -4.47
N GLU A 13 -5.52 5.86 -3.77
CA GLU A 13 -5.12 7.26 -3.67
C GLU A 13 -3.77 7.40 -2.96
N GLU A 14 -3.59 6.75 -1.81
CA GLU A 14 -2.36 6.78 -1.02
C GLU A 14 -1.17 6.21 -1.81
N VAL A 15 -1.34 5.04 -2.44
CA VAL A 15 -0.30 4.43 -3.30
C VAL A 15 0.03 5.32 -4.49
N GLN A 16 -0.95 5.99 -5.09
CA GLN A 16 -0.70 6.89 -6.20
C GLN A 16 0.22 8.06 -5.80
N GLU A 17 0.09 8.58 -4.58
CA GLU A 17 0.98 9.63 -4.06
C GLU A 17 2.41 9.11 -3.86
N VAL A 18 2.56 7.93 -3.24
CA VAL A 18 3.86 7.27 -3.05
C VAL A 18 4.57 7.06 -4.40
N LEU A 19 3.87 6.52 -5.39
CA LEU A 19 4.43 6.26 -6.72
C LEU A 19 4.82 7.56 -7.45
N ARG A 20 4.08 8.65 -7.25
CA ARG A 20 4.43 9.96 -7.83
C ARG A 20 5.72 10.51 -7.24
N ASP A 21 5.94 10.35 -5.95
CA ASP A 21 7.14 10.84 -5.29
C ASP A 21 8.36 9.96 -5.58
N TRP A 22 8.18 8.64 -5.62
CA TRP A 22 9.20 7.72 -6.13
C TRP A 22 9.62 8.05 -7.57
N ARG A 23 8.66 8.27 -8.49
CA ARG A 23 8.97 8.63 -9.89
C ARG A 23 9.73 9.95 -10.01
N LYS A 24 9.62 10.86 -9.04
CA LYS A 24 10.37 12.12 -8.99
C LYS A 24 11.75 11.96 -8.33
N GLY A 25 12.13 10.76 -7.90
CA GLY A 25 13.37 10.48 -7.18
C GLY A 25 13.38 11.03 -5.76
N ARG A 26 12.21 11.29 -5.16
CA ARG A 26 12.09 11.80 -3.78
C ARG A 26 12.12 10.70 -2.73
N LEU A 27 11.82 9.47 -3.16
CA LEU A 27 11.89 8.26 -2.36
C LEU A 27 12.83 7.28 -3.06
N THR A 28 13.60 6.56 -2.27
CA THR A 28 14.30 5.35 -2.71
C THR A 28 13.30 4.22 -2.94
N ASP A 29 13.73 3.17 -3.64
CA ASP A 29 12.90 1.97 -3.87
C ASP A 29 12.40 1.35 -2.56
N ARG A 30 13.26 1.36 -1.53
CA ARG A 30 12.93 0.83 -0.20
C ARG A 30 11.86 1.67 0.50
N GLU A 31 12.04 2.99 0.53
CA GLU A 31 11.08 3.89 1.18
C GLU A 31 9.72 3.84 0.48
N ALA A 32 9.71 3.74 -0.85
CA ALA A 32 8.48 3.59 -1.61
C ALA A 32 7.77 2.25 -1.29
N LEU A 33 8.53 1.15 -1.18
CA LEU A 33 7.98 -0.16 -0.83
C LEU A 33 7.40 -0.18 0.60
N GLU A 34 8.15 0.34 1.58
CA GLU A 34 7.70 0.44 2.97
C GLU A 34 6.42 1.29 3.07
N ALA A 35 6.33 2.42 2.38
CA ALA A 35 5.14 3.27 2.38
C ALA A 35 3.91 2.60 1.71
N VAL A 36 4.10 1.81 0.65
CA VAL A 36 3.01 1.03 0.03
C VAL A 36 2.48 -0.04 0.99
N LEU A 37 3.37 -0.72 1.71
CA LEU A 37 2.98 -1.73 2.71
C LEU A 37 2.22 -1.10 3.88
N GLU A 38 2.69 0.04 4.39
CA GLU A 38 1.98 0.80 5.42
C GLU A 38 0.57 1.22 4.98
N ALA A 39 0.42 1.72 3.74
CA ALA A 39 -0.89 2.04 3.17
C ALA A 39 -1.80 0.81 3.07
N ALA A 40 -1.23 -0.35 2.72
CA ALA A 40 -1.98 -1.61 2.68
C ALA A 40 -2.46 -2.03 4.08
N TYR A 41 -1.59 -1.99 5.09
CA TYR A 41 -1.96 -2.27 6.49
C TYR A 41 -3.04 -1.31 7.00
N ALA A 42 -2.88 0.01 6.76
CA ALA A 42 -3.83 1.03 7.20
C ALA A 42 -5.23 0.86 6.57
N ASN A 43 -5.31 0.24 5.41
CA ASN A 43 -6.54 -0.02 4.67
C ASN A 43 -7.03 -1.49 4.81
N ASN A 44 -6.55 -2.23 5.82
CA ASN A 44 -6.87 -3.62 6.13
C ASN A 44 -6.56 -4.64 5.02
N PHE A 45 -5.62 -4.33 4.12
CA PHE A 45 -5.05 -5.32 3.19
C PHE A 45 -3.93 -6.17 3.82
N GLY A 46 -3.58 -5.90 5.08
CA GLY A 46 -2.49 -6.54 5.83
C GLY A 46 -2.59 -8.05 5.94
N ASP A 47 -3.79 -8.59 6.21
CA ASP A 47 -4.01 -10.03 6.35
C ASP A 47 -3.68 -10.81 5.05
N GLY A 48 -3.77 -10.16 3.88
CA GLY A 48 -3.39 -10.76 2.59
C GLY A 48 -1.90 -10.64 2.25
N LEU A 49 -1.13 -9.89 3.04
CA LEU A 49 0.31 -9.69 2.85
C LEU A 49 1.16 -10.61 3.74
N GLU A 50 0.60 -11.12 4.83
CA GLU A 50 1.26 -12.08 5.71
C GLU A 50 1.30 -13.51 5.14
N ASP A 51 0.40 -13.83 4.19
CA ASP A 51 0.30 -15.14 3.53
C ASP A 51 1.31 -15.30 2.36
N GLY A 52 2.52 -14.80 2.57
CA GLY A 52 3.63 -14.90 1.64
C GLY A 52 4.18 -16.32 1.56
N GLY A 53 3.41 -17.25 0.98
CA GLY A 53 3.93 -18.46 0.35
C GLY A 53 3.61 -19.78 1.06
N GLU A 54 2.36 -20.20 1.06
CA GLU A 54 2.01 -21.62 0.90
C GLU A 54 0.93 -21.74 -0.18
N ASP A 55 1.37 -21.63 -1.44
CA ASP A 55 0.65 -22.28 -2.54
C ASP A 55 0.69 -23.81 -2.29
N GLU A 56 -0.42 -24.39 -1.82
CA GLU A 56 -0.72 -25.83 -1.93
C GLU A 56 -1.64 -26.10 -3.14
#